data_AF-A0A6P1HE34-F1
#
_entry.id   AF-A0A6P1HE34-F1
#
_cell.length_a   1.000
_cell.length_b   1.000
_cell.length_c   1.000
_cell.angle_alpha   90.00
_cell.angle_beta   90.00
_cell.angle_gamma   90.00
#
_symmetry.space_group_name_H-M   'P 1'
#
loop_
_entity.id
_entity.type
_entity.pdbx_description
1 polymer ?
#
loop_
_entity_poly.entity_id
_entity_poly.type
_entity_poly.pdbx_seq_one_letter_code
_entity_poly.pdbx_strand_id
1 'polypeptide(L)'
;MIRAVIFDFDGLIVATESVWFDVFQEISQEYGVDLSLETFSKCVGSTDDALFDHMEIHATKPFDRLEIDRKAENRYRDFVEDLVFS
;
A
#
# COMPACT_ATOMS: atom_id res chain seq x y z
N MET A 1 -28.86 10.29 6.98
CA MET A 1 -27.82 10.17 5.94
C MET A 1 -26.50 10.56 6.59
N ILE A 2 -25.75 9.59 7.10
CA ILE A 2 -24.49 9.85 7.79
C ILE A 2 -23.38 9.67 6.76
N ARG A 3 -22.71 10.77 6.38
CA ARG A 3 -21.39 10.71 5.73
C ARG A 3 -20.39 10.50 6.85
N ALA A 4 -20.12 9.24 7.18
CA ALA A 4 -19.09 8.91 8.15
C ALA A 4 -17.76 8.95 7.40
N VAL A 5 -17.02 10.05 7.56
CA VAL A 5 -15.58 10.00 7.43
C VAL A 5 -15.09 9.46 8.78
N ILE A 6 -14.67 8.21 8.80
CA ILE A 6 -14.02 7.64 9.98
C ILE A 6 -12.55 8.04 9.87
N PHE A 7 -12.16 9.01 10.69
CA PHE A 7 -10.75 9.20 11.02
C PHE A 7 -10.46 8.35 12.25
N ASP A 8 -9.53 7.40 12.13
CA ASP A 8 -8.86 6.83 13.30
C ASP A 8 -7.56 7.63 13.51
N PHE A 9 -7.42 8.17 14.71
CA PHE A 9 -6.36 9.10 15.13
C PHE A 9 -5.63 8.57 16.38
N ASP A 10 -5.70 7.26 16.64
CA ASP A 10 -4.78 6.60 17.54
C ASP A 10 -3.63 6.03 16.70
N GLY A 11 -2.38 6.10 17.18
CA GLY A 11 -1.16 5.73 16.43
C GLY A 11 -1.07 4.30 15.88
N LEU A 12 -2.16 3.54 15.94
CA LEU A 12 -2.39 2.27 15.25
C LEU A 12 -2.49 2.46 13.72
N ILE A 13 -3.15 3.53 13.22
CA ILE A 13 -3.21 3.77 11.77
C ILE A 13 -1.84 4.09 11.19
N VAL A 14 -1.07 4.95 11.85
CA VAL A 14 0.28 5.31 11.38
C VAL A 14 1.17 4.07 11.31
N ALA A 15 1.02 3.13 12.24
CA ALA A 15 1.69 1.84 12.18
C ALA A 15 1.23 1.00 10.97
N THR A 16 -0.08 0.96 10.68
CA THR A 16 -0.61 0.24 9.51
C THR A 16 -0.21 0.87 8.17
N GLU A 17 -0.20 2.19 8.06
CA GLU A 17 0.21 2.91 6.83
C GLU A 17 1.71 2.74 6.57
N SER A 18 2.53 2.69 7.62
CA SER A 18 3.96 2.41 7.49
C SER A 18 4.21 1.00 6.95
N VAL A 19 3.47 0.00 7.46
CA VAL A 19 3.56 -1.39 6.92
C VAL A 19 3.09 -1.44 5.47
N TRP A 20 1.99 -0.75 5.12
CA TRP A 20 1.53 -0.68 3.74
C TRP A 20 2.54 0.00 2.82
N PHE A 21 3.19 1.08 3.28
CA PHE A 21 4.26 1.72 2.53
C PHE A 21 5.39 0.74 2.22
N ASP A 22 5.88 0.02 3.23
CA ASP A 22 6.96 -0.95 3.06
C ASP A 22 6.57 -2.07 2.07
N VAL A 23 5.35 -2.59 2.20
CA VAL A 23 4.78 -3.62 1.30
C VAL A 23 4.71 -3.12 -0.14
N PHE A 24 4.11 -1.96 -0.38
CA PHE A 24 3.95 -1.44 -1.73
C PHE A 24 5.28 -0.95 -2.32
N GLN A 25 6.22 -0.51 -1.49
CA GLN A 25 7.57 -0.17 -1.94
C GLN A 25 8.31 -1.42 -2.42
N GLU A 26 8.28 -2.51 -1.64
CA GLU A 26 8.89 -3.80 -2.01
C GLU A 26 8.33 -4.30 -3.34
N ILE A 27 7.00 -4.33 -3.46
CA ILE A 27 6.34 -4.80 -4.68
C ILE A 27 6.64 -3.86 -5.86
N SER A 28 6.55 -2.54 -5.68
CA SER A 28 6.82 -1.56 -6.75
C SER A 28 8.22 -1.72 -7.33
N GLN A 29 9.22 -1.96 -6.48
CA GLN A 29 10.59 -2.20 -6.91
C GLN A 29 10.73 -3.45 -7.79
N GLU A 30 9.96 -4.52 -7.55
CA GLU A 30 9.93 -5.70 -8.43
C GLU A 30 9.51 -5.37 -9.86
N TYR A 31 8.70 -4.33 -10.05
CA TYR A 31 8.24 -3.83 -11.35
C TYR A 31 9.10 -2.67 -11.87
N GLY A 32 10.18 -2.31 -11.17
CA GLY A 32 11.10 -1.23 -11.54
C GLY A 32 10.55 0.17 -11.26
N VAL A 33 9.55 0.28 -10.39
CA VAL A 33 8.96 1.54 -9.95
C VAL A 33 9.59 1.94 -8.63
N ASP A 34 10.18 3.14 -8.58
CA ASP A 34 10.62 3.74 -7.32
C ASP A 34 9.44 4.43 -6.65
N LEU A 35 8.96 3.84 -5.55
CA LEU A 35 7.88 4.38 -4.76
C LEU A 35 8.44 5.13 -3.55
N SER A 36 8.39 6.46 -3.62
CA SER A 36 8.77 7.33 -2.51
C SER A 36 7.63 7.49 -1.51
N LEU A 37 7.96 7.81 -0.25
CA LEU A 37 6.96 8.11 0.77
C LEU A 37 6.08 9.31 0.37
N GLU A 38 6.65 10.32 -0.29
CA GLU A 38 5.90 11.48 -0.78
C GLU A 38 4.86 11.08 -1.83
N THR A 39 5.24 10.19 -2.76
CA THR A 39 4.30 9.64 -3.76
C THR A 39 3.22 8.82 -3.07
N PHE A 40 3.61 7.90 -2.18
CA PHE A 40 2.68 7.05 -1.47
C PHE A 40 1.67 7.86 -0.65
N SER A 41 2.13 8.89 0.08
CA SER A 41 1.25 9.80 0.84
C SER A 41 0.26 10.57 -0.02
N LYS A 42 0.51 10.75 -1.32
CA LYS A 42 -0.44 11.34 -2.27
C LYS A 42 -1.47 10.33 -2.79
N CYS A 43 -1.15 9.04 -2.73
CA CYS A 43 -2.00 7.95 -3.20
C CYS A 43 -2.87 7.35 -2.09
N VAL A 44 -2.38 7.35 -0.84
CA VAL A 44 -3.08 6.76 0.33
C VAL A 44 -4.18 7.66 0.88
N GLY A 45 -5.24 7.08 1.45
CA GLY A 45 -6.32 7.81 2.13
C GLY A 45 -7.68 7.85 1.41
N SER A 46 -7.82 7.17 0.27
CA SER A 46 -9.14 6.94 -0.36
C SER A 46 -9.24 5.58 -1.03
N THR A 47 -8.47 5.32 -2.08
CA THR A 47 -8.47 4.06 -2.85
C THR A 47 -7.08 3.83 -3.43
N ASP A 48 -6.70 2.58 -3.63
CA ASP A 48 -5.38 2.22 -4.18
C ASP A 48 -5.24 2.54 -5.68
N ASP A 49 -6.31 3.00 -6.34
CA ASP A 49 -6.32 3.39 -7.76
C ASP A 49 -5.21 4.40 -8.11
N ALA A 50 -4.99 5.42 -7.27
CA ALA A 50 -3.94 6.42 -7.52
C ALA A 50 -2.53 5.83 -7.44
N LEU A 51 -2.36 4.77 -6.63
CA LEU A 51 -1.11 4.03 -6.55
C LEU A 51 -0.92 3.17 -7.81
N PHE A 52 -1.96 2.47 -8.26
CA PHE A 52 -1.91 1.68 -9.49
C PHE A 52 -1.65 2.52 -10.72
N ASP A 53 -2.30 3.68 -10.83
CA ASP A 53 -2.06 4.61 -11.94
C ASP A 53 -0.60 5.08 -11.97
N HIS A 54 0.01 5.36 -10.81
CA HIS A 54 1.44 5.67 -10.72
C HIS A 54 2.32 4.50 -11.19
N MET A 55 2.00 3.29 -10.73
CA MET A 55 2.74 2.10 -11.16
C MET A 55 2.59 1.84 -12.66
N GLU A 56 1.42 2.02 -13.25
CA GLU A 56 1.18 1.82 -14.69
C GLU A 56 2.02 2.77 -15.56
N ILE A 57 2.26 4.00 -15.09
CA ILE A 57 3.06 5.00 -15.81
C ILE A 57 4.56 4.63 -15.77
N HIS A 58 5.04 4.08 -14.66
CA HIS A 58 6.47 3.95 -14.38
C HIS A 58 7.00 2.51 -14.48
N ALA A 59 6.13 1.50 -14.51
CA ALA A 59 6.55 0.11 -14.51
C ALA A 59 7.31 -0.26 -15.79
N THR A 60 8.37 -1.03 -15.59
CA THR A 60 9.23 -1.53 -16.68
C THR A 60 8.68 -2.79 -17.34
N LYS A 61 7.66 -3.41 -16.73
CA LYS A 61 6.98 -4.63 -17.20
C LYS A 61 5.48 -4.53 -16.90
N PRO A 62 4.62 -5.19 -17.70
CA PRO A 62 3.18 -5.22 -17.43
C PRO A 62 2.89 -5.96 -16.13
N PHE A 63 1.79 -5.56 -15.49
CA PHE A 63 1.27 -6.19 -14.28
C PHE A 63 -0.25 -6.19 -14.29
N ASP A 64 -0.85 -7.05 -13.48
CA ASP A 64 -2.28 -7.06 -13.21
C ASP A 64 -2.52 -6.42 -11.83
N ARG A 65 -3.43 -5.44 -11.76
CA ARG A 65 -3.78 -4.76 -10.49
C ARG A 65 -4.23 -5.78 -9.44
N LEU A 66 -5.01 -6.79 -9.83
CA LEU A 66 -5.49 -7.85 -8.94
C LEU A 66 -4.35 -8.76 -8.45
N GLU A 67 -3.29 -8.93 -9.25
CA GLU A 67 -2.09 -9.65 -8.80
C GLU A 67 -1.35 -8.86 -7.73
N ILE A 68 -1.18 -7.54 -7.95
CA ILE A 68 -0.51 -6.67 -6.99
C ILE A 68 -1.30 -6.56 -5.69
N ASP A 69 -2.62 -6.37 -5.76
CA ASP A 69 -3.51 -6.36 -4.60
C ASP A 69 -3.31 -7.62 -3.75
N ARG A 70 -3.38 -8.80 -4.38
CA ARG A 70 -3.19 -10.07 -3.68
C ARG A 70 -1.82 -10.23 -3.06
N LYS A 71 -0.77 -9.79 -3.77
CA LYS A 71 0.60 -9.80 -3.23
C LYS A 71 0.72 -8.89 -2.01
N ALA A 72 0.15 -7.70 -2.10
CA ALA A 72 0.19 -6.71 -1.03
C ALA A 72 -0.56 -7.20 0.21
N GLU A 73 -1.77 -7.74 0.04
CA GLU A 73 -2.57 -8.34 1.13
C GLU A 73 -1.85 -9.52 1.81
N ASN A 74 -1.23 -10.41 1.03
CA ASN A 74 -0.48 -11.54 1.59
C ASN A 74 0.74 -11.06 2.38
N ARG A 75 1.51 -10.11 1.82
CA ARG A 75 2.70 -9.58 2.49
C ARG A 75 2.34 -8.83 3.77
N TYR A 76 1.27 -8.04 3.74
CA TYR A 76 0.74 -7.35 4.92
C TYR A 76 0.35 -8.35 6.01
N ARG A 77 -0.33 -9.45 5.64
CA ARG A 77 -0.69 -10.52 6.57
C ARG A 77 0.55 -11.13 7.22
N ASP A 78 1.58 -11.44 6.45
CA ASP A 78 2.83 -12.00 6.98
C ASP A 78 3.46 -11.05 8.01
N PHE A 79 3.49 -9.74 7.73
CA PHE A 79 3.97 -8.72 8.67
C PHE A 79 3.16 -8.67 9.98
N VAL A 80 1.83 -8.74 9.87
CA VAL A 80 0.94 -8.73 11.04
C VAL A 80 1.10 -10.01 11.87
N GLU A 81 1.21 -11.17 11.22
CA GLU A 81 1.47 -12.44 11.89
C GLU A 81 2.81 -12.39 12.65
N ASP A 82 3.87 -11.91 12.01
CA ASP A 82 5.18 -11.74 12.66
C ASP A 82 5.09 -10.81 13.89
N LEU A 83 4.34 -9.71 13.82
CA LEU A 83 4.20 -8.77 14.93
C LEU A 83 3.36 -9.33 16.10
N VAL A 84 2.37 -10.18 15.80
CA VAL A 84 1.49 -10.78 16.81
C VAL A 84 2.17 -11.94 17.55
N PHE A 85 3.09 -12.64 16.88
CA PHE A 85 3.77 -13.82 17.43
C PHE A 85 5.25 -13.59 17.81
N SER A 86 5.76 -12.35 17.71
CA SER A 86 7.08 -11.93 18.24
C SER A 86 7.06 -11.66 19.74
#